data_AF-A0A956R9Q0-F1
#
_entry.id   AF-A0A956R9Q0-F1
#
_cell.length_a   1.000
_cell.length_b   1.000
_cell.length_c   1.000
_cell.angle_alpha   90.00
_cell.angle_beta   90.00
_cell.angle_gamma   90.00
#
_symmetry.space_group_name_H-M   'P 1'
#
loop_
_entity.id
_entity.type
_entity.pdbx_description
1 polymer ?
#
loop_
_entity_poly.entity_id
_entity_poly.type
_entity_poly.pdbx_seq_one_letter_code
_entity_poly.pdbx_strand_id
1 'polypeptide(L)'
;MADVPSRPACWLLKTEPDTFSIDDLRNDGRAPWDGVRNFSARNRLREMEVGELVLVYHSSTRPTGVVGLGRVCRTAYPDPSQFDPKSPYFDPKSSSEAPRWSMIDVEYVSHLPSMVTLDEIKGEPALADMVLLRRARLSVQPVTWPQLRRIVAMGGGTVPELDTAPKKAAGTPAADEPAATKKTATKKTATKKAR
;
A
#
# COMPACT_ATOMS: atom_id res chain seq x y z
N MET A 1 15.24 -9.86 29.83
CA MET A 1 14.36 -10.41 28.78
C MET A 1 14.83 -9.79 27.48
N ALA A 2 15.41 -10.60 26.58
CA ALA A 2 15.96 -10.08 25.34
C ALA A 2 14.83 -9.46 24.52
N ASP A 3 15.01 -8.21 24.11
CA ASP A 3 14.18 -7.53 23.12
C ASP A 3 14.25 -8.35 21.83
N VAL A 4 13.24 -9.19 21.59
CA VAL A 4 13.11 -9.89 20.30
C VAL A 4 12.71 -8.79 19.32
N PRO A 5 13.54 -8.44 18.32
CA PRO A 5 13.15 -7.43 17.36
C PRO A 5 11.80 -7.84 16.76
N SER A 6 10.81 -6.96 16.90
CA SER A 6 9.50 -7.08 16.25
C SER A 6 9.77 -7.31 14.76
N ARG A 7 9.53 -8.54 14.29
CA ARG A 7 9.66 -8.86 12.87
C ARG A 7 8.71 -7.93 12.09
N PRO A 8 9.13 -7.39 10.93
CA PRO A 8 8.30 -6.48 10.15
C PRO A 8 6.97 -7.15 9.78
N ALA A 9 5.90 -6.35 9.66
CA ALA A 9 4.63 -6.90 9.23
C ALA A 9 4.75 -7.40 7.78
N CYS A 10 3.91 -8.36 7.41
CA CYS A 10 3.83 -8.86 6.06
C CYS A 10 2.38 -8.81 5.61
N TRP A 11 2.20 -8.70 4.30
CA TRP A 11 0.90 -8.41 3.72
C TRP A 11 0.62 -9.33 2.54
N LEU A 12 -0.66 -9.50 2.21
CA LEU A 12 -1.14 -10.07 0.96
C LEU A 12 -2.03 -9.04 0.30
N LEU A 13 -1.70 -8.71 -0.95
CA LEU A 13 -2.43 -7.76 -1.77
C LEU A 13 -2.97 -8.49 -2.99
N LYS A 14 -4.29 -8.41 -3.19
CA LYS A 14 -4.98 -9.01 -4.33
C LYS A 14 -5.01 -8.04 -5.50
N THR A 15 -4.80 -8.57 -6.70
CA THR A 15 -4.99 -7.88 -7.97
C THR A 15 -5.56 -8.84 -9.00
N GLU A 16 -6.26 -8.32 -10.01
CA GLU A 16 -6.75 -9.12 -11.13
C GLU A 16 -5.73 -9.03 -12.27
N PRO A 17 -5.20 -10.15 -12.77
CA PRO A 17 -4.11 -10.12 -13.76
C PRO A 17 -4.52 -9.45 -15.08
N ASP A 18 -5.80 -9.44 -15.42
CA ASP A 18 -6.31 -8.77 -16.62
C ASP A 18 -6.34 -7.23 -16.47
N THR A 19 -6.24 -6.71 -15.24
CA THR A 19 -6.20 -5.27 -14.95
C THR A 19 -4.78 -4.82 -14.57
N PHE A 20 -4.13 -5.54 -13.67
CA PHE A 20 -2.76 -5.27 -13.24
C PHE A 20 -2.12 -6.55 -12.69
N SER A 21 -1.24 -7.18 -13.47
CA SER A 21 -0.53 -8.40 -13.13
C SER A 21 0.78 -8.14 -12.38
N ILE A 22 1.46 -9.21 -11.96
CA ILE A 22 2.81 -9.08 -11.39
C ILE A 22 3.85 -8.76 -12.46
N ASP A 23 3.60 -9.14 -13.72
CA ASP A 23 4.46 -8.78 -14.84
C ASP A 23 4.35 -7.29 -15.15
N ASP A 24 3.17 -6.69 -15.00
CA ASP A 24 3.00 -5.24 -15.10
C ASP A 24 3.79 -4.53 -14.01
N LEU A 25 3.67 -4.98 -12.75
CA LEU A 25 4.48 -4.48 -11.65
C LEU A 25 5.99 -4.63 -11.91
N ARG A 26 6.42 -5.75 -12.51
CA ARG A 26 7.82 -5.98 -12.88
C ARG A 26 8.28 -4.97 -13.93
N ASN A 27 7.47 -4.72 -14.95
CA ASN A 27 7.80 -3.83 -16.06
C ASN A 27 7.85 -2.36 -15.60
N ASP A 28 6.94 -1.96 -14.72
CA ASP A 28 6.90 -0.60 -14.14
C ASP A 28 7.97 -0.42 -13.04
N GLY A 29 8.43 -1.52 -12.45
CA GLY A 29 9.34 -1.56 -11.29
C GLY A 29 8.65 -1.18 -9.99
N ARG A 30 7.76 -0.17 -10.01
CA ARG A 30 6.87 0.21 -8.92
C ARG A 30 5.55 0.74 -9.44
N ALA A 31 4.47 0.52 -8.70
CA ALA A 31 3.15 1.01 -9.04
C ALA A 31 2.34 1.40 -7.79
N PRO A 32 1.41 2.37 -7.92
CA PRO A 32 0.43 2.63 -6.88
C PRO A 32 -0.51 1.43 -6.73
N TRP A 33 -0.89 1.10 -5.49
CA TRP A 33 -1.91 0.12 -5.19
C TRP A 33 -3.26 0.80 -4.97
N ASP A 34 -3.81 1.34 -6.05
CA ASP A 34 -5.03 2.15 -6.05
C ASP A 34 -6.33 1.30 -6.02
N GLY A 35 -7.49 1.97 -6.14
CA GLY A 35 -8.78 1.29 -6.33
C GLY A 35 -9.35 0.60 -5.11
N VAL A 36 -8.66 0.62 -3.96
CA VAL A 36 -9.17 0.02 -2.71
C VAL A 36 -10.35 0.81 -2.16
N ARG A 37 -11.55 0.20 -2.20
CA ARG A 37 -12.82 0.79 -1.72
C ARG A 37 -13.48 0.01 -0.57
N ASN A 38 -12.69 -0.78 0.15
CA ASN A 38 -13.11 -1.45 1.39
C ASN A 38 -12.45 -0.79 2.61
N PHE A 39 -13.25 -0.35 3.59
CA PHE A 39 -12.72 0.33 4.79
C PHE A 39 -11.72 -0.51 5.60
N SER A 40 -11.95 -1.82 5.73
CA SER A 40 -11.00 -2.71 6.42
C SER A 40 -9.70 -2.89 5.65
N ALA A 41 -9.74 -2.86 4.32
CA ALA A 41 -8.56 -2.95 3.47
C ALA A 41 -7.78 -1.63 3.48
N ARG A 42 -8.49 -0.50 3.37
CA ARG A 42 -7.90 0.84 3.50
C ARG A 42 -7.17 1.03 4.82
N ASN A 43 -7.76 0.62 5.94
CA ASN A 43 -7.09 0.76 7.23
C ASN A 43 -5.78 -0.03 7.26
N ARG A 44 -5.74 -1.23 6.65
CA ARG A 44 -4.51 -2.00 6.51
C ARG A 44 -3.47 -1.32 5.64
N LEU A 45 -3.86 -0.70 4.53
CA LEU A 45 -2.92 0.11 3.73
C LEU A 45 -2.27 1.21 4.58
N ARG A 46 -3.05 1.86 5.46
CA ARG A 46 -2.57 2.91 6.37
C ARG A 46 -1.68 2.39 7.51
N GLU A 47 -1.68 1.08 7.76
CA GLU A 47 -0.83 0.42 8.75
C GLU A 47 0.52 -0.01 8.17
N MET A 48 0.69 0.02 6.84
CA MET A 48 1.90 -0.46 6.19
C MET A 48 3.05 0.54 6.27
N GLU A 49 4.25 0.00 6.48
CA GLU A 49 5.50 0.75 6.51
C GLU A 49 6.39 0.41 5.30
N VAL A 50 7.23 1.36 4.90
CA VAL A 50 8.22 1.11 3.83
C VAL A 50 9.15 -0.03 4.23
N GLY A 51 9.42 -0.93 3.28
CA GLY A 51 10.26 -2.11 3.47
C GLY A 51 9.49 -3.39 3.80
N GLU A 52 8.20 -3.30 4.16
CA GLU A 52 7.39 -4.47 4.46
C GLU A 52 7.07 -5.30 3.21
N LEU A 53 7.14 -6.62 3.35
CA LEU A 53 6.93 -7.54 2.23
C LEU A 53 5.45 -7.77 1.93
N VAL A 54 5.17 -7.91 0.65
CA VAL A 54 3.85 -8.14 0.08
C VAL A 54 3.86 -9.45 -0.71
N LEU A 55 2.95 -10.36 -0.40
CA LEU A 55 2.55 -11.42 -1.32
C LEU A 55 1.60 -10.83 -2.37
N VAL A 56 1.97 -10.90 -3.65
CA VAL A 56 1.09 -10.52 -4.76
C VAL A 56 0.20 -11.71 -5.11
N TYR A 57 -1.11 -11.54 -4.98
CA TYR A 57 -2.10 -12.57 -5.20
C TYR A 57 -2.95 -12.25 -6.43
N HIS A 58 -2.98 -13.15 -7.41
CA HIS A 58 -3.87 -13.05 -8.57
C HIS A 58 -5.26 -13.58 -8.21
N SER A 59 -6.25 -12.68 -8.17
CA SER A 59 -7.67 -12.98 -7.99
C SER A 59 -8.42 -12.98 -9.33
N SER A 60 -9.67 -13.44 -9.32
CA SER A 60 -10.58 -13.43 -10.48
C SER A 60 -10.06 -14.17 -11.72
N THR A 61 -9.10 -15.09 -11.54
CA THR A 61 -8.53 -15.98 -12.57
C THR A 61 -8.70 -17.45 -12.17
N ARG A 62 -8.34 -18.40 -13.07
CA ARG A 62 -8.32 -19.84 -12.78
C ARG A 62 -7.00 -20.45 -13.25
N PRO A 63 -6.15 -20.95 -12.33
CA PRO A 63 -6.28 -20.90 -10.87
C PRO A 63 -5.98 -19.52 -10.28
N THR A 64 -6.56 -19.19 -9.12
CA THR A 64 -6.12 -18.04 -8.29
C THR A 64 -5.00 -18.47 -7.35
N GLY A 65 -4.06 -17.57 -7.04
CA GLY A 65 -2.96 -17.90 -6.16
C GLY A 65 -1.96 -16.76 -5.94
N VAL A 66 -0.96 -17.03 -5.12
CA VAL A 66 0.19 -16.15 -4.93
C VAL A 66 1.19 -16.40 -6.06
N VAL A 67 1.63 -15.32 -6.71
CA VAL A 67 2.50 -15.39 -7.90
C VAL A 67 3.88 -14.79 -7.67
N GLY A 68 4.07 -14.05 -6.58
CA GLY A 68 5.34 -13.40 -6.30
C GLY A 68 5.31 -12.48 -5.10
N LEU A 69 6.39 -11.72 -5.00
CA LEU A 69 6.69 -10.78 -3.94
C LEU A 69 6.77 -9.35 -4.49
N GLY A 70 6.22 -8.44 -3.71
CA GLY A 70 6.50 -7.02 -3.77
C GLY A 70 6.97 -6.49 -2.42
N ARG A 71 7.27 -5.20 -2.37
CA ARG A 71 7.65 -4.49 -1.15
C ARG A 71 7.01 -3.12 -1.12
N VAL A 72 6.55 -2.68 0.04
CA VAL A 72 6.03 -1.32 0.20
C VAL A 72 7.19 -0.33 0.04
N CYS A 73 7.10 0.56 -0.95
CA CYS A 73 8.11 1.59 -1.21
C CYS A 73 7.62 3.01 -0.91
N ARG A 74 6.30 3.19 -0.66
CA ARG A 74 5.72 4.42 -0.13
C ARG A 74 4.53 4.10 0.79
N THR A 75 4.49 4.72 1.97
CA THR A 75 3.37 4.60 2.92
C THR A 75 2.10 5.26 2.38
N ALA A 76 0.97 5.04 3.07
CA ALA A 76 -0.34 5.44 2.58
C ALA A 76 -0.49 6.94 2.31
N TYR A 77 -1.09 7.26 1.17
CA TYR A 77 -1.45 8.61 0.74
C TYR A 77 -2.82 8.60 0.03
N PRO A 78 -3.47 9.76 -0.18
CA PRO A 78 -4.78 9.81 -0.84
C PRO A 78 -4.76 9.21 -2.25
N ASP A 79 -5.72 8.35 -2.54
CA ASP A 79 -5.94 7.82 -3.89
C ASP A 79 -6.62 8.89 -4.77
N PRO A 80 -5.97 9.46 -5.79
CA PRO A 80 -6.53 10.57 -6.58
C PRO A 80 -7.78 10.16 -7.37
N SER A 81 -7.94 8.87 -7.70
CA SER A 81 -9.09 8.35 -8.45
C SER A 81 -10.41 8.52 -7.70
N GLN A 82 -10.37 8.78 -6.38
CA GLN A 82 -11.56 9.05 -5.59
C GLN A 82 -12.19 10.42 -5.85
N PHE A 83 -11.44 11.35 -6.47
CA PHE A 83 -11.88 12.73 -6.72
C PHE A 83 -12.32 12.97 -8.17
N ASP A 84 -11.99 12.07 -9.10
CA ASP A 84 -12.32 12.21 -10.52
C ASP A 84 -13.69 11.60 -10.83
N PRO A 85 -14.71 12.38 -11.24
CA PRO A 85 -16.04 11.87 -11.60
C PRO A 85 -16.06 10.87 -12.76
N LYS A 86 -14.99 10.80 -13.57
CA LYS A 86 -14.86 9.83 -14.68
C LYS A 86 -14.24 8.51 -14.25
N SER A 87 -13.63 8.47 -13.07
CA SER A 87 -13.03 7.26 -12.53
C SER A 87 -14.11 6.27 -12.10
N PRO A 88 -13.94 4.95 -12.35
CA PRO A 88 -14.82 3.92 -11.79
C PRO A 88 -14.76 3.87 -10.25
N TYR A 89 -13.75 4.51 -9.65
CA TYR A 89 -13.52 4.55 -8.22
C TYR A 89 -13.83 5.91 -7.57
N PHE A 90 -14.55 6.80 -8.28
CA PHE A 90 -15.05 8.07 -7.76
C PHE A 90 -15.88 7.87 -6.49
N ASP A 91 -15.69 8.74 -5.49
CA ASP A 91 -16.54 8.79 -4.30
C ASP A 91 -17.01 10.23 -4.08
N PRO A 92 -18.29 10.57 -4.36
CA PRO A 92 -18.80 11.93 -4.22
C PRO A 92 -18.80 12.46 -2.79
N LYS A 93 -18.55 11.59 -1.80
CA LYS A 93 -18.43 11.97 -0.38
C LYS A 93 -16.96 12.10 0.06
N SER A 94 -16.00 11.95 -0.85
CA SER A 94 -14.58 12.18 -0.58
C SER A 94 -14.16 13.55 -1.10
N SER A 95 -13.42 14.31 -0.29
CA SER A 95 -12.88 15.61 -0.66
C SER A 95 -11.37 15.64 -0.44
N SER A 96 -10.68 16.61 -1.06
CA SER A 96 -9.24 16.80 -0.88
C SER A 96 -8.86 17.09 0.58
N GLU A 97 -9.76 17.74 1.33
CA GLU A 97 -9.58 18.04 2.76
C GLU A 97 -9.83 16.82 3.66
N ALA A 98 -10.69 15.89 3.23
CA ALA A 98 -11.06 14.70 3.98
C ALA A 98 -11.07 13.44 3.09
N PRO A 99 -9.89 13.01 2.59
CA PRO A 99 -9.78 11.83 1.72
C PRO A 99 -10.21 10.56 2.45
N ARG A 100 -11.25 9.91 1.92
CA ARG A 100 -11.79 8.67 2.48
C ARG A 100 -10.96 7.45 2.11
N TRP A 101 -10.26 7.47 0.98
CA TRP A 101 -9.53 6.35 0.40
C TRP A 101 -8.03 6.65 0.33
N SER A 102 -7.23 5.60 0.51
CA SER A 102 -5.79 5.68 0.52
C SER A 102 -5.22 4.56 -0.33
N MET A 103 -4.08 4.83 -0.95
CA MET A 103 -3.24 3.87 -1.66
C MET A 103 -1.80 3.96 -1.13
N ILE A 104 -1.00 2.96 -1.46
CA ILE A 104 0.46 2.91 -1.19
C ILE A 104 1.18 2.76 -2.52
N ASP A 105 2.50 2.84 -2.53
CA ASP A 105 3.29 2.33 -3.68
C ASP A 105 3.96 1.02 -3.30
N VAL A 106 3.91 0.06 -4.22
CA VAL A 106 4.58 -1.23 -4.12
C VAL A 106 5.62 -1.32 -5.22
N GLU A 107 6.82 -1.79 -4.88
CA GLU A 107 7.85 -2.16 -5.84
C GLU A 107 7.91 -3.67 -6.06
N TYR A 108 8.28 -4.07 -7.28
CA TYR A 108 8.53 -5.46 -7.63
C TYR A 108 9.74 -6.00 -6.86
N VAL A 109 9.62 -7.22 -6.32
CA VAL A 109 10.75 -7.94 -5.71
C VAL A 109 11.10 -9.16 -6.55
N SER A 110 10.16 -10.09 -6.71
CA SER A 110 10.41 -11.32 -7.46
C SER A 110 9.12 -12.03 -7.85
N HIS A 111 9.17 -12.82 -8.91
CA HIS A 111 8.20 -13.90 -9.11
C HIS A 111 8.49 -15.07 -8.15
N LEU A 112 7.46 -15.84 -7.82
CA LEU A 112 7.67 -17.21 -7.35
C LEU A 112 7.93 -18.11 -8.56
N PRO A 113 8.88 -19.06 -8.49
CA PRO A 113 9.09 -20.05 -9.56
C PRO A 113 7.81 -20.80 -9.97
N SER A 114 6.96 -21.10 -8.99
CA SER A 114 5.63 -21.68 -9.19
C SER A 114 4.58 -20.88 -8.44
N MET A 115 3.42 -20.64 -9.08
CA MET A 115 2.25 -20.10 -8.39
C MET A 115 1.86 -21.03 -7.24
N VAL A 116 1.55 -20.45 -6.08
CA VAL A 116 0.94 -21.19 -4.97
C VAL A 116 -0.56 -20.94 -5.01
N THR A 117 -1.30 -21.91 -5.50
CA THR A 117 -2.74 -21.82 -5.72
C THR A 117 -3.52 -21.76 -4.41
N LEU A 118 -4.73 -21.20 -4.46
CA LEU A 118 -5.63 -21.17 -3.30
C LEU A 118 -5.93 -22.58 -2.76
N ASP A 119 -6.01 -23.58 -3.63
CA ASP A 119 -6.31 -24.95 -3.21
C ASP A 119 -5.12 -25.61 -2.50
N GLU A 120 -3.89 -25.35 -2.95
CA GLU A 120 -2.69 -25.72 -2.19
C GLU A 120 -2.62 -25.00 -0.83
N ILE A 121 -2.98 -23.71 -0.78
CA ILE A 121 -3.01 -22.94 0.47
C ILE A 121 -4.05 -23.53 1.45
N LYS A 122 -5.23 -23.93 0.97
CA LYS A 122 -6.24 -24.60 1.82
C LYS A 122 -5.77 -25.96 2.33
N GLY A 123 -4.98 -26.67 1.52
CA GLY A 123 -4.45 -27.99 1.85
C GLY A 123 -3.26 -27.96 2.82
N GLU A 124 -2.70 -26.78 3.12
CA GLU A 124 -1.52 -26.62 3.96
C GLU A 124 -1.91 -26.29 5.42
N PRO A 125 -1.68 -27.20 6.39
CA PRO A 125 -2.03 -26.97 7.79
C PRO A 125 -1.35 -25.74 8.40
N ALA A 126 -0.11 -25.41 7.99
CA ALA A 126 0.59 -24.24 8.50
C ALA A 126 -0.05 -22.91 8.06
N LEU A 127 -0.97 -22.93 7.10
CA LEU A 127 -1.67 -21.76 6.55
C LEU A 127 -3.16 -21.70 6.95
N ALA A 128 -3.65 -22.64 7.77
CA ALA A 128 -5.06 -22.77 8.12
C ALA A 128 -5.68 -21.47 8.72
N ASP A 129 -4.88 -20.70 9.47
CA ASP A 129 -5.34 -19.48 10.15
C ASP A 129 -5.26 -18.20 9.31
N MET A 130 -4.81 -18.31 8.05
CA MET A 130 -4.67 -17.15 7.16
C MET A 130 -5.99 -16.39 7.03
N VAL A 131 -5.90 -15.06 7.02
CA VAL A 131 -7.05 -14.18 6.74
C VAL A 131 -7.63 -14.47 5.36
N LEU A 132 -6.81 -14.95 4.41
CA LEU A 132 -7.21 -15.34 3.07
C LEU A 132 -8.35 -16.36 3.06
N LEU A 133 -8.29 -17.34 3.97
CA LEU A 133 -9.25 -18.45 4.05
C LEU A 133 -10.55 -18.04 4.76
N ARG A 134 -10.46 -17.08 5.70
CA ARG A 134 -11.61 -16.63 6.51
C ARG A 134 -12.33 -15.42 5.92
N ARG A 135 -11.64 -14.57 5.17
CA ARG A 135 -12.16 -13.31 4.62
C ARG A 135 -11.80 -13.17 3.14
N ALA A 136 -12.32 -14.06 2.31
CA ALA A 136 -12.01 -14.12 0.87
C ALA A 136 -12.22 -12.79 0.12
N ARG A 137 -13.21 -11.98 0.52
CA ARG A 137 -13.52 -10.68 -0.10
C ARG A 137 -12.63 -9.51 0.36
N LEU A 138 -11.76 -9.71 1.34
CA LEU A 138 -10.83 -8.67 1.80
C LEU A 138 -9.60 -8.66 0.88
N SER A 139 -9.32 -7.55 0.18
CA SER A 139 -8.26 -7.46 -0.83
C SER A 139 -6.86 -7.17 -0.26
N VAL A 140 -6.80 -6.57 0.93
CA VAL A 140 -5.55 -6.27 1.64
C VAL A 140 -5.59 -6.99 2.97
N GLN A 141 -4.64 -7.88 3.22
CA GLN A 141 -4.69 -8.81 4.34
C GLN A 141 -3.35 -8.86 5.07
N PRO A 142 -3.35 -9.00 6.41
CA PRO A 142 -2.12 -9.22 7.14
C PRO A 142 -1.70 -10.69 6.99
N VAL A 143 -0.40 -10.91 6.93
CA VAL A 143 0.25 -12.22 6.82
C VAL A 143 1.31 -12.29 7.91
N THR A 144 1.37 -13.40 8.63
CA THR A 144 2.44 -13.59 9.60
C THR A 144 3.74 -13.98 8.89
N TRP A 145 4.89 -13.67 9.49
CA TRP A 145 6.18 -14.06 8.93
C TRP A 145 6.29 -15.58 8.63
N PRO A 146 5.82 -16.50 9.51
CA PRO A 146 5.75 -17.92 9.19
C PRO A 146 4.89 -18.25 7.97
N GLN A 147 3.72 -17.60 7.81
CA GLN A 147 2.84 -17.82 6.66
C GLN A 147 3.49 -17.37 5.35
N LEU A 148 4.10 -16.17 5.34
CA LEU A 148 4.83 -15.67 4.17
C LEU A 148 5.95 -16.64 3.78
N ARG A 149 6.78 -17.04 4.74
CA ARG A 149 7.87 -17.99 4.48
C ARG A 149 7.37 -19.32 3.94
N ARG A 150 6.26 -19.83 4.48
CA ARG A 150 5.69 -21.10 4.01
C ARG A 150 5.20 -20.98 2.56
N ILE A 151 4.49 -19.92 2.22
CA ILE A 151 4.03 -19.67 0.85
C ILE A 151 5.22 -19.55 -0.11
N VAL A 152 6.22 -18.74 0.25
CA VAL A 152 7.41 -18.57 -0.60
C VAL A 152 8.13 -19.90 -0.82
N ALA A 153 8.27 -20.72 0.23
CA ALA A 153 8.86 -22.05 0.11
C ALA A 153 8.02 -23.01 -0.76
N MET A 154 6.69 -22.99 -0.64
CA MET A 154 5.79 -23.79 -1.48
C MET A 154 5.93 -23.42 -2.96
N GLY A 155 6.11 -22.13 -3.26
CA GLY A 155 6.34 -21.65 -4.64
C GLY A 155 7.77 -21.84 -5.13
N GLY A 156 8.67 -22.43 -4.33
CA GLY A 156 10.09 -22.62 -4.66
C GLY A 156 10.96 -21.35 -4.61
N GLY A 157 10.44 -20.26 -4.06
CA GLY A 157 11.15 -18.98 -3.98
C GLY A 157 12.04 -18.84 -2.73
N THR A 158 12.75 -17.71 -2.66
CA THR A 158 13.51 -17.29 -1.48
C THR A 158 12.95 -15.98 -0.95
N VAL A 159 12.89 -15.85 0.38
CA VAL A 159 12.51 -14.57 1.01
C VAL A 159 13.74 -13.67 0.96
N PRO A 160 13.64 -12.43 0.45
CA PRO A 160 14.73 -11.49 0.48
C PRO A 160 15.20 -11.26 1.92
N GLU A 161 16.50 -11.05 2.10
CA GLU A 161 16.98 -10.55 3.37
C GLU A 161 16.30 -9.20 3.65
N LEU A 162 15.66 -9.09 4.81
CA LEU A 162 15.07 -7.83 5.23
C LEU A 162 16.23 -6.92 5.56
N ASP A 163 16.41 -5.83 4.82
CA ASP A 163 17.28 -4.74 5.27
C ASP A 163 16.70 -4.20 6.58
N THR A 164 17.21 -4.70 7.71
CA THR A 164 16.81 -4.26 9.04
C THR A 164 17.42 -2.90 9.33
N ALA A 165 16.98 -1.86 8.61
CA ALA A 165 17.17 -0.50 9.09
C ALA A 165 16.27 -0.32 10.33
N PRO A 166 16.82 0.12 11.48
CA PRO A 166 16.04 0.26 12.70
C PRO A 166 14.89 1.24 12.49
N LYS A 167 13.68 0.86 12.93
CA LYS A 167 12.51 1.75 13.02
C LYS A 167 12.90 2.98 13.85
N LYS A 168 13.21 4.11 13.19
CA LYS A 168 13.10 5.41 13.86
C LYS A 168 11.62 5.62 14.13
N ALA A 169 11.26 5.73 15.41
CA ALA A 169 9.94 6.17 15.83
C ALA A 169 9.54 7.39 14.99
N ALA A 170 8.41 7.29 14.28
CA ALA A 170 7.87 8.38 13.49
C ALA A 170 7.66 9.58 14.42
N GLY A 171 8.60 10.52 14.36
CA GLY A 171 8.40 11.87 14.85
C GLY A 171 7.29 12.48 14.01
N THR A 172 6.27 13.00 14.69
CA THR A 172 5.24 13.87 14.17
C THR A 172 5.79 14.79 13.06
N PRO A 173 5.23 14.81 11.84
CA PRO A 173 5.53 15.90 10.93
C PRO A 173 4.89 17.16 11.52
N ALA A 174 5.76 18.07 11.96
CA ALA A 174 5.39 19.42 12.33
C ALA A 174 4.66 20.09 11.16
N ALA A 175 3.58 20.79 11.48
CA ALA A 175 2.83 21.61 10.55
C ALA A 175 3.74 22.71 9.97
N ASP A 176 3.89 22.75 8.65
CA ASP A 176 4.29 23.97 7.96
C ASP A 176 3.04 24.82 7.74
N GLU A 177 2.88 25.82 8.61
CA GLU A 177 1.94 26.92 8.46
C GLU A 177 2.59 28.00 7.56
N PRO A 178 1.88 28.57 6.58
CA PRO A 178 2.47 29.53 5.66
C PRO A 178 2.71 30.89 6.34
N ALA A 179 3.96 31.35 6.31
CA ALA A 179 4.36 32.67 6.78
C ALA A 179 3.73 33.80 5.94
N ALA A 180 2.67 34.41 6.46
CA ALA A 180 2.17 35.69 6.01
C ALA A 180 3.11 36.82 6.46
N THR A 181 3.80 37.49 5.53
CA THR A 181 4.50 38.74 5.82
C THR A 181 3.62 39.93 5.46
N LYS A 182 3.02 40.56 6.47
CA LYS A 182 2.47 41.92 6.38
C LYS A 182 3.61 42.93 6.28
N LYS A 183 3.61 43.79 5.27
CA LYS A 183 4.26 45.11 5.32
C LYS A 183 3.22 46.20 5.10
N THR A 184 2.86 46.85 6.20
CA THR A 184 2.12 48.11 6.27
C THR A 184 3.12 49.29 6.28
N ALA A 185 2.59 50.51 6.03
CA ALA A 185 3.20 51.86 6.17
C ALA A 185 3.83 52.41 4.86
N THR A 186 3.57 53.62 4.33
CA THR A 186 2.77 54.79 4.76
C THR A 186 2.47 55.70 3.56
N LYS A 187 1.30 56.34 3.64
CA LYS A 187 0.73 57.43 2.83
C LYS A 187 1.70 58.63 2.66
N LYS A 188 1.87 59.12 1.42
CA LYS A 188 2.27 60.51 1.14
C LYS A 188 1.33 61.14 0.11
N THR A 189 0.52 62.07 0.62
CA THR A 189 -0.29 63.06 -0.09
C THR A 189 0.61 64.10 -0.76
N ALA A 190 0.29 64.49 -1.99
CA ALA A 190 0.68 65.76 -2.60
C ALA A 190 -0.36 66.17 -3.64
N THR A 191 -0.53 67.48 -3.78
CA THR A 191 -1.76 68.17 -4.17
C THR A 191 -1.67 68.73 -5.60
N LYS A 192 -2.78 68.62 -6.36
CA LYS A 192 -3.36 69.58 -7.33
C LYS A 192 -2.43 70.35 -8.31
N LYS A 193 -2.72 70.23 -9.62
CA LYS A 193 -2.96 71.42 -10.47
C LYS A 193 -3.77 71.10 -11.72
N ALA A 194 -4.74 71.98 -11.98
CA ALA A 194 -5.63 71.98 -13.12
C ALA A 194 -4.97 72.60 -14.37
N ARG A 195 -5.39 72.14 -15.54
CA ARG A 195 -5.74 72.98 -16.69
C ARG A 195 -6.61 72.19 -17.65
#